data_AF-A0A838TDE4-F1
#
_entry.id   AF-A0A838TDE4-F1
#
_cell.length_a   1.000
_cell.length_b   1.000
_cell.length_c   1.000
_cell.angle_alpha   90.00
_cell.angle_beta   90.00
_cell.angle_gamma   90.00
#
_symmetry.space_group_name_H-M   'P 1'
#
loop_
_entity.id
_entity.type
_entity.pdbx_description
1 polymer ?
#
loop_
_entity_poly.entity_id
_entity_poly.type
_entity_poly.pdbx_seq_one_letter_code
_entity_poly.pdbx_strand_id
1 'polypeptide(L)'
;MPDAPNDAMADLRVHFPETLGRAPRKWWALSVAGLSAVDRYQMLSAAETGRRLEQALRFSLPGKDGTAREYSLGEYEVYRKLPAHRDALGQVGQQLQLLGAQAHPFYRPIVQEVYELTELLARGRTQGVTARLNWVTSHRAVIEAQGTAIDDYLNWFEATQSKTSSGIFSQILEANRRAGEAFPRRRDPISVYLDSIEMETN
;
A
#
# COMPACT_ATOMS: atom_id res chain seq x y z
N MET A 1 20.23 35.75 30.34
CA MET A 1 19.56 34.86 29.38
C MET A 1 19.74 33.44 29.88
N PRO A 2 18.74 32.83 30.52
CA PRO A 2 18.67 31.38 30.72
C PRO A 2 17.60 30.80 29.76
N ASP A 3 17.58 29.57 29.28
CA ASP A 3 18.32 28.33 29.52
C ASP A 3 18.24 27.48 28.24
N ALA A 4 19.16 26.51 28.10
CA ALA A 4 19.10 25.46 27.09
C ALA A 4 17.82 24.59 27.26
N PRO A 5 17.39 23.84 26.22
CA PRO A 5 15.99 23.49 26.00
C PRO A 5 15.45 22.61 27.13
N ASN A 6 14.36 23.09 27.73
CA ASN A 6 13.44 22.33 28.56
C ASN A 6 13.16 20.98 27.88
N ASP A 7 13.21 19.88 28.63
CA ASP A 7 13.02 18.52 28.09
C ASP A 7 11.65 18.43 27.42
N ALA A 8 11.60 18.60 26.10
CA ALA A 8 10.36 18.72 25.33
C ALA A 8 9.43 17.50 25.53
N MET A 9 9.99 16.34 25.86
CA MET A 9 9.23 15.13 26.18
C MET A 9 8.58 15.18 27.57
N ALA A 10 9.19 15.90 28.52
CA ALA A 10 8.60 16.14 29.84
C ALA A 10 7.40 17.09 29.71
N ASP A 11 7.53 18.18 28.94
CA ASP A 11 6.43 19.12 28.66
C ASP A 11 5.28 18.43 27.93
N LEU A 12 5.57 17.63 26.90
CA LEU A 12 4.54 16.86 26.17
C LEU A 12 3.78 15.90 27.09
N ARG A 13 4.47 15.25 28.04
CA ARG A 13 3.80 14.33 28.98
C ARG A 13 2.88 15.07 29.95
N VAL A 14 3.21 16.30 30.32
CA VAL A 14 2.35 17.15 31.16
C VAL A 14 1.07 17.53 30.43
N HIS A 15 1.15 17.84 29.13
CA HIS A 15 0.00 18.27 28.34
C HIS A 15 -0.84 17.13 27.75
N PHE A 16 -0.25 15.94 27.53
CA PHE A 16 -0.93 14.80 26.92
C PHE A 16 -0.76 13.48 27.70
N PRO A 17 -1.19 13.43 28.98
CA PRO A 17 -0.96 12.27 29.85
C PRO A 17 -1.72 11.01 29.38
N GLU A 18 -2.93 11.17 28.82
CA GLU A 18 -3.79 10.08 28.36
C GLU A 18 -3.24 9.36 27.11
N THR A 19 -2.52 10.06 26.23
CA THR A 19 -2.08 9.52 24.94
C THR A 19 -0.66 8.95 24.97
N LEU A 20 0.22 9.51 25.80
CA LEU A 20 1.65 9.19 25.78
C LEU A 20 2.04 7.99 26.68
N GLY A 21 1.19 7.58 27.61
CA GLY A 21 1.35 6.37 28.43
C GLY A 21 2.70 6.25 29.17
N ARG A 22 3.09 5.02 29.55
CA ARG A 22 4.33 4.74 30.30
C ARG A 22 5.62 4.85 29.46
N ALA A 23 5.53 4.88 28.13
CA ALA A 23 6.70 4.85 27.24
C ALA A 23 6.61 5.93 26.15
N PRO A 24 6.55 7.22 26.53
CA PRO A 24 6.27 8.33 25.62
C PRO A 24 7.29 8.46 24.50
N ARG A 25 8.58 8.20 24.79
CA ARG A 25 9.65 8.22 23.78
C ARG A 25 9.51 7.09 22.76
N LYS A 26 9.07 5.89 23.18
CA LYS A 26 8.85 4.77 22.27
C LYS A 26 7.61 4.99 21.40
N TRP A 27 6.53 5.49 22.01
CA TRP A 27 5.33 5.86 21.26
C TRP A 27 5.62 6.97 20.26
N TRP A 28 6.33 8.03 20.67
CA TRP A 28 6.76 9.10 19.79
C TRP A 28 7.68 8.58 18.67
N ALA A 29 8.67 7.75 19.00
CA ALA A 29 9.54 7.15 18.01
C ALA A 29 8.77 6.26 17.01
N LEU A 30 7.76 5.52 17.46
CA LEU A 30 6.90 4.71 16.59
C LEU A 30 5.99 5.58 15.72
N SER A 31 5.41 6.64 16.28
CA SER A 31 4.61 7.62 15.56
C SER A 31 5.46 8.34 14.52
N VAL A 32 6.66 8.80 14.87
CA VAL A 32 7.62 9.42 13.94
C VAL A 32 8.08 8.41 12.89
N ALA A 33 8.43 7.18 13.27
CA ALA A 33 8.81 6.14 12.32
C ALA A 33 7.66 5.81 11.35
N GLY A 34 6.41 5.74 11.83
CA GLY A 34 5.23 5.60 10.98
C GLY A 34 5.03 6.81 10.07
N LEU A 35 5.23 8.02 10.59
CA LEU A 35 5.13 9.29 9.85
C LEU A 35 6.28 9.55 8.87
N SER A 36 7.43 8.88 9.04
CA SER A 36 8.60 8.92 8.18
C SER A 36 8.63 7.77 7.17
N ALA A 37 8.04 6.61 7.52
CA ALA A 37 7.86 5.48 6.61
C ALA A 37 6.69 5.70 5.66
N VAL A 38 5.65 6.43 6.09
CA VAL A 38 4.64 6.98 5.19
C VAL A 38 5.26 8.20 4.54
N ASP A 39 5.67 8.06 3.29
CA ASP A 39 6.11 9.18 2.47
C ASP A 39 4.92 10.11 2.24
N ARG A 40 4.66 11.03 3.18
CA ARG A 40 3.45 11.88 3.26
C ARG A 40 3.28 12.80 2.05
N TYR A 41 4.29 12.89 1.19
CA TYR A 41 4.30 13.62 -0.07
C TYR A 41 4.15 12.73 -1.31
N GLN A 42 4.21 11.40 -1.18
CA GLN A 42 3.88 10.51 -2.28
C GLN A 42 2.37 10.33 -2.35
N MET A 43 1.81 10.67 -3.51
CA MET A 43 0.46 10.24 -3.87
C MET A 43 0.40 8.71 -3.79
N LEU A 44 -0.68 8.19 -3.21
CA LEU A 44 -0.92 6.75 -3.18
C LEU A 44 -1.12 6.25 -4.61
N SER A 45 -0.63 5.05 -4.90
CA SER A 45 -0.97 4.37 -6.14
C SER A 45 -2.48 4.11 -6.21
N ALA A 46 -3.00 3.85 -7.41
CA ALA A 46 -4.40 3.49 -7.61
C ALA A 46 -4.80 2.29 -6.74
N ALA A 47 -3.98 1.23 -6.73
CA ALA A 47 -4.21 0.03 -5.93
C ALA A 47 -4.18 0.27 -4.41
N GLU A 48 -3.27 1.11 -3.93
CA GLU A 48 -3.20 1.47 -2.50
C GLU A 48 -4.40 2.34 -2.09
N THR A 49 -4.79 3.32 -2.94
CA THR A 49 -5.97 4.15 -2.70
C THR A 49 -7.24 3.30 -2.65
N GLY A 50 -7.40 2.36 -3.59
CA GLY A 50 -8.52 1.43 -3.63
C GLY A 50 -8.61 0.57 -2.37
N ARG A 51 -7.49 -0.01 -1.92
CA ARG A 51 -7.44 -0.80 -0.68
C ARG A 51 -7.80 0.03 0.56
N ARG A 52 -7.24 1.23 0.71
CA ARG A 52 -7.57 2.11 1.86
C ARG A 52 -9.02 2.58 1.84
N LEU A 53 -9.57 2.87 0.66
CA LEU A 53 -10.98 3.22 0.52
C LEU A 53 -11.87 2.05 0.96
N GLU A 54 -11.56 0.81 0.55
CA GLU A 54 -12.33 -0.36 0.97
C GLU A 54 -12.26 -0.62 2.47
N GLN A 55 -11.09 -0.40 3.09
CA GLN A 55 -10.94 -0.46 4.54
C GLN A 55 -11.77 0.62 5.23
N ALA A 56 -11.79 1.86 4.72
CA ALA A 56 -12.58 2.94 5.30
C ALA A 56 -14.10 2.70 5.21
N LEU A 57 -14.56 1.92 4.22
CA LEU A 57 -15.97 1.53 4.07
C LEU A 57 -16.43 0.49 5.10
N ARG A 58 -15.49 -0.15 5.81
CA ARG A 58 -15.75 -1.15 6.84
C ARG A 58 -15.29 -0.61 8.19
N PHE A 59 -16.19 -0.55 9.14
CA PHE A 59 -15.87 -0.03 10.47
C PHE A 59 -16.48 -0.89 11.55
N SER A 60 -15.82 -0.93 12.70
CA SER A 60 -16.27 -1.72 13.84
C SER A 60 -17.08 -0.86 14.80
N LEU A 61 -18.27 -1.34 15.17
CA LEU A 61 -19.10 -0.72 16.17
C LEU A 61 -19.35 -1.71 17.32
N PRO A 62 -19.32 -1.25 18.58
CA PRO A 62 -19.77 -2.06 19.70
C PRO A 62 -21.27 -2.30 19.56
N GLY A 63 -21.67 -3.57 19.48
CA GLY A 63 -23.06 -3.98 19.54
C GLY A 63 -23.66 -3.73 20.94
N LYS A 64 -24.97 -3.96 21.06
CA LYS A 64 -25.67 -3.82 22.36
C LYS A 64 -25.11 -4.73 23.45
N ASP A 65 -24.51 -5.86 23.05
CA ASP A 65 -23.91 -6.85 23.95
C ASP A 65 -22.44 -6.52 24.30
N GLY A 66 -21.92 -5.35 23.88
CA GLY A 66 -20.52 -4.95 24.06
C GLY A 66 -19.53 -5.62 23.11
N THR A 67 -19.99 -6.55 22.26
CA THR A 67 -19.15 -7.19 21.23
C THR A 67 -18.99 -6.28 20.01
N ALA A 68 -17.75 -6.03 19.61
CA ALA A 68 -17.43 -5.26 18.42
C ALA A 68 -17.78 -6.08 17.16
N ARG A 69 -18.67 -5.56 16.32
CA ARG A 69 -19.03 -6.16 15.03
C ARG A 69 -18.60 -5.22 13.90
N GLU A 70 -18.12 -5.80 12.82
CA GLU A 70 -17.81 -5.07 11.60
C GLU A 70 -19.09 -4.78 10.83
N TYR A 71 -19.22 -3.54 10.34
CA TYR A 71 -20.34 -3.08 9.54
C TYR A 71 -19.82 -2.41 8.28
N SER A 72 -20.55 -2.58 7.18
CA SER A 72 -20.32 -1.85 5.93
C SER A 72 -21.17 -0.59 5.89
N LEU A 73 -20.69 0.47 5.23
CA LEU A 73 -21.44 1.72 5.04
C LEU A 73 -22.88 1.49 4.51
N GLY A 74 -23.06 0.49 3.64
CA GLY A 74 -24.36 0.12 3.04
C GLY A 74 -25.37 -0.49 4.02
N GLU A 75 -24.94 -0.94 5.20
CA GLU A 75 -25.79 -1.63 6.19
C GLU A 75 -26.44 -0.66 7.19
N TYR A 76 -26.69 0.58 6.75
CA TYR A 76 -27.14 1.68 7.62
C TYR A 76 -28.37 1.36 8.47
N GLU A 77 -29.37 0.66 7.91
CA GLU A 77 -30.57 0.28 8.66
C GLU A 77 -30.29 -0.66 9.84
N VAL A 78 -29.18 -1.41 9.80
CA VAL A 78 -28.75 -2.31 10.88
C VAL A 78 -28.07 -1.51 12.00
N TYR A 79 -27.05 -0.71 11.66
CA TYR A 79 -26.23 -0.03 12.65
C TYR A 79 -26.81 1.30 13.15
N ARG A 80 -27.80 1.91 12.48
CA ARG A 80 -28.49 3.14 12.96
C ARG A 80 -29.08 3.00 14.36
N LYS A 81 -29.43 1.77 14.77
CA LYS A 81 -30.00 1.47 16.10
C LYS A 81 -28.94 1.50 17.23
N LEU A 82 -27.65 1.56 16.89
CA LEU A 82 -26.56 1.59 17.85
C LEU A 82 -26.26 3.04 18.27
N PRO A 83 -25.98 3.30 19.56
CA PRO A 83 -25.76 4.67 20.04
C PRO A 83 -24.51 5.33 19.44
N ALA A 84 -23.46 4.55 19.16
CA ALA A 84 -22.17 5.04 18.67
C ALA A 84 -22.10 5.21 17.13
N HIS A 85 -23.20 5.02 16.39
CA HIS A 85 -23.17 5.04 14.92
C HIS A 85 -22.73 6.40 14.34
N ARG A 86 -23.14 7.51 14.96
CA ARG A 86 -22.78 8.86 14.49
C ARG A 86 -21.30 9.15 14.65
N ASP A 87 -20.73 8.76 15.79
CA ASP A 87 -19.32 8.94 16.08
C ASP A 87 -18.46 8.11 15.12
N ALA A 88 -18.87 6.86 14.85
CA ALA A 88 -18.20 6.03 13.85
C ALA A 88 -18.27 6.61 12.44
N LEU A 89 -19.43 7.12 12.00
CA LEU A 89 -19.55 7.80 10.70
C LEU A 89 -18.68 9.06 10.64
N GLY A 90 -18.56 9.80 11.75
CA GLY A 90 -17.65 10.94 11.87
C GLY A 90 -16.18 10.55 11.74
N GLN A 91 -15.77 9.45 12.38
CA GLN A 91 -14.41 8.90 12.26
C GLN A 91 -14.11 8.45 10.83
N VAL A 92 -15.04 7.76 10.18
CA VAL A 92 -14.91 7.36 8.77
C VAL A 92 -14.79 8.60 7.88
N GLY A 93 -15.61 9.63 8.10
CA GLY A 93 -15.53 10.91 7.38
C GLY A 93 -14.15 11.55 7.49
N GLN A 94 -13.58 11.60 8.70
CA GLN A 94 -12.23 12.13 8.93
C GLN A 94 -11.15 11.30 8.19
N GLN A 95 -11.26 9.97 8.22
CA GLN A 95 -10.35 9.09 7.49
C GLN A 95 -10.42 9.33 5.97
N LEU A 96 -11.63 9.54 5.44
CA LEU A 96 -11.84 9.82 4.01
C LEU A 96 -11.28 11.19 3.60
N GLN A 97 -11.35 12.22 4.46
CA GLN A 97 -10.71 13.51 4.19
C GLN A 97 -9.19 13.38 4.09
N LEU A 98 -8.58 12.63 5.01
CA LEU A 98 -7.14 12.34 4.97
C LEU A 98 -6.77 11.53 3.73
N LEU A 99 -7.58 10.53 3.37
CA LEU A 99 -7.39 9.75 2.16
C LEU A 99 -7.49 10.62 0.91
N GLY A 100 -8.46 11.54 0.83
CA GLY A 100 -8.66 12.43 -0.31
C GLY A 100 -7.46 13.32 -0.63
N ALA A 101 -6.73 13.75 0.40
CA ALA A 101 -5.50 14.53 0.22
C ALA A 101 -4.36 13.73 -0.45
N GLN A 102 -4.29 12.41 -0.19
CA GLN A 102 -3.24 11.52 -0.68
C GLN A 102 -3.69 10.61 -1.84
N ALA A 103 -4.99 10.60 -2.13
CA ALA A 103 -5.61 9.68 -3.07
C ALA A 103 -5.08 9.89 -4.50
N HIS A 104 -4.93 8.77 -5.21
CA HIS A 104 -4.70 8.76 -6.64
C HIS A 104 -5.74 9.64 -7.35
N PRO A 105 -5.37 10.49 -8.34
CA PRO A 105 -6.29 11.44 -8.97
C PRO A 105 -7.61 10.83 -9.46
N PHE A 106 -7.59 9.63 -10.03
CA PHE A 106 -8.79 8.94 -10.50
C PHE A 106 -9.75 8.50 -9.38
N TYR A 107 -9.25 8.27 -8.16
CA TYR A 107 -10.08 7.90 -7.01
C TYR A 107 -10.65 9.12 -6.27
N ARG A 108 -10.14 10.34 -6.50
CA ARG A 108 -10.60 11.54 -5.78
C ARG A 108 -12.11 11.77 -5.88
N PRO A 109 -12.78 11.65 -7.05
CA PRO A 109 -14.22 11.79 -7.14
C PRO A 109 -14.97 10.74 -6.32
N ILE A 110 -14.45 9.51 -6.26
CA ILE A 110 -15.06 8.41 -5.51
C ILE A 110 -14.91 8.63 -4.01
N VAL A 111 -13.72 9.03 -3.55
CA VAL A 111 -13.46 9.33 -2.13
C VAL A 111 -14.38 10.46 -1.66
N GLN A 112 -14.55 11.50 -2.48
CA GLN A 112 -15.45 12.61 -2.18
C GLN A 112 -16.91 12.16 -2.11
N GLU A 113 -17.36 11.33 -3.04
CA GLU A 113 -18.72 10.78 -3.05
C GLU A 113 -19.02 9.96 -1.78
N VAL A 114 -18.06 9.11 -1.36
CA VAL A 114 -18.20 8.32 -0.14
C VAL A 114 -18.18 9.22 1.11
N TYR A 115 -17.35 10.26 1.13
CA TYR A 115 -17.35 11.25 2.21
C TYR A 115 -18.73 11.92 2.34
N GLU A 116 -19.32 12.38 1.24
CA GLU A 116 -20.66 12.97 1.25
C GLU A 116 -21.75 11.99 1.69
N LEU A 117 -21.62 10.71 1.32
CA LEU A 117 -22.50 9.65 1.82
C LEU A 117 -22.40 9.49 3.34
N THR A 118 -21.19 9.54 3.91
CA THR A 118 -21.01 9.46 5.37
C THR A 118 -21.65 10.64 6.09
N GLU A 119 -21.52 11.87 5.55
CA GLU A 119 -22.22 13.04 6.11
C GLU A 119 -23.74 12.90 6.01
N LEU A 120 -24.24 12.43 4.87
CA LEU A 120 -25.66 12.26 4.61
C LEU A 120 -26.28 11.21 5.56
N LEU A 121 -25.58 10.11 5.79
CA LEU A 121 -25.96 9.06 6.74
C LEU A 121 -25.85 9.54 8.19
N ALA A 122 -24.84 10.34 8.53
CA ALA A 122 -24.71 10.93 9.87
C ALA A 122 -25.88 11.88 10.19
N ARG A 123 -26.43 12.56 9.17
CA ARG A 123 -27.65 13.38 9.26
C ARG A 123 -28.94 12.57 9.27
N GLY A 124 -28.86 11.25 9.14
CA GLY A 124 -30.02 10.36 9.21
C GLY A 124 -30.77 10.15 7.89
N ARG A 125 -30.26 10.68 6.78
CA ARG A 125 -30.92 10.58 5.47
C ARG A 125 -30.44 9.33 4.74
N THR A 126 -31.34 8.61 4.08
CA THR A 126 -31.01 7.38 3.34
C THR A 126 -31.43 7.42 1.88
N GLN A 127 -32.05 8.51 1.45
CA GLN A 127 -32.56 8.66 0.09
C GLN A 127 -31.39 8.63 -0.91
N GLY A 128 -31.48 7.73 -1.89
CA GLY A 128 -30.50 7.61 -2.98
C GLY A 128 -29.16 6.98 -2.59
N VAL A 129 -28.96 6.57 -1.33
CA VAL A 129 -27.69 5.98 -0.86
C VAL A 129 -27.33 4.73 -1.67
N THR A 130 -28.29 3.84 -1.92
CA THR A 130 -28.05 2.62 -2.71
C THR A 130 -27.60 2.93 -4.13
N ALA A 131 -28.23 3.90 -4.79
CA ALA A 131 -27.86 4.29 -6.16
C ALA A 131 -26.44 4.90 -6.22
N ARG A 132 -26.11 5.75 -5.24
CA ARG A 132 -24.77 6.34 -5.10
C ARG A 132 -23.71 5.28 -4.78
N LEU A 133 -23.99 4.32 -3.90
CA LEU A 133 -23.09 3.19 -3.62
C LEU A 133 -22.88 2.30 -4.85
N ASN A 134 -23.91 2.07 -5.65
CA ASN A 134 -23.78 1.35 -6.93
C ASN A 134 -22.91 2.14 -7.91
N TRP A 135 -23.06 3.46 -8.00
CA TRP A 135 -22.19 4.31 -8.81
C TRP A 135 -20.73 4.20 -8.36
N VAL A 136 -20.47 4.31 -7.05
CA VAL A 136 -19.11 4.14 -6.47
C VAL A 136 -18.52 2.79 -6.87
N THR A 137 -19.30 1.73 -6.77
CA THR A 137 -18.86 0.36 -7.08
C THR A 137 -18.52 0.22 -8.56
N SER A 138 -19.39 0.69 -9.45
CA SER A 138 -19.15 0.67 -10.91
C SER A 138 -17.94 1.52 -11.30
N HIS A 139 -17.78 2.71 -10.72
CA HIS A 139 -16.64 3.59 -11.00
C HIS A 139 -15.32 2.99 -10.55
N ARG A 140 -15.29 2.34 -9.37
CA ARG A 140 -14.11 1.59 -8.90
C ARG A 140 -13.71 0.50 -9.90
N ALA A 141 -14.68 -0.30 -10.36
CA ALA A 141 -14.43 -1.37 -11.32
C ALA A 141 -13.81 -0.85 -12.63
N VAL A 142 -14.23 0.33 -13.11
CA VAL A 142 -13.64 0.97 -14.30
C VAL A 142 -12.17 1.33 -14.06
N ILE A 143 -11.84 1.95 -12.93
CA ILE A 143 -10.45 2.33 -12.61
C ILE A 143 -9.57 1.09 -12.47
N GLU A 144 -10.07 0.06 -11.80
CA GLU A 144 -9.36 -1.20 -11.61
C GLU A 144 -9.11 -1.90 -12.95
N ALA A 145 -10.12 -1.99 -13.83
CA ALA A 145 -9.97 -2.56 -15.16
C ALA A 145 -8.97 -1.79 -16.03
N GLN A 146 -8.96 -0.46 -15.95
CA GLN A 146 -7.97 0.37 -16.65
C GLN A 146 -6.55 0.14 -16.12
N GLY A 147 -6.39 0.01 -14.81
CA GLY A 147 -5.10 -0.33 -14.19
C GLY A 147 -4.56 -1.65 -14.71
N THR A 148 -5.37 -2.71 -14.65
CA THR A 148 -4.99 -4.04 -15.15
C THR A 148 -4.64 -4.00 -16.64
N ALA A 149 -5.42 -3.29 -17.46
CA ALA A 149 -5.13 -3.19 -18.90
C ALA A 149 -3.79 -2.48 -19.21
N ILE A 150 -3.43 -1.46 -18.42
CA ILE A 150 -2.13 -0.79 -18.53
C ILE A 150 -1.01 -1.76 -18.14
N ASP A 151 -1.16 -2.46 -17.02
CA ASP A 151 -0.16 -3.42 -16.54
C ASP A 151 0.03 -4.57 -17.55
N ASP A 152 -1.06 -5.11 -18.09
CA ASP A 152 -1.04 -6.17 -19.11
C ASP A 152 -0.33 -5.70 -20.39
N TYR A 153 -0.60 -4.47 -20.84
CA TYR A 153 0.06 -3.88 -22.00
C TYR A 153 1.57 -3.71 -21.74
N LEU A 154 1.96 -3.18 -20.58
CA LEU A 154 3.36 -2.99 -20.22
C LEU A 154 4.09 -4.35 -20.14
N ASN A 155 3.47 -5.36 -19.52
CA ASN A 155 4.00 -6.72 -19.48
C ASN A 155 4.19 -7.31 -20.87
N TRP A 156 3.19 -7.19 -21.75
CA TRP A 156 3.29 -7.66 -23.14
C TRP A 156 4.39 -6.91 -23.91
N PHE A 157 4.47 -5.58 -23.75
CA PHE A 157 5.49 -4.76 -24.40
C PHE A 157 6.89 -5.12 -23.93
N GLU A 158 7.09 -5.34 -22.62
CA GLU A 158 8.34 -5.83 -22.06
C GLU A 158 8.71 -7.21 -22.63
N ALA A 159 7.77 -8.14 -22.68
CA ALA A 159 8.01 -9.50 -23.17
C ALA A 159 8.32 -9.57 -24.67
N THR A 160 7.70 -8.71 -25.49
CA THR A 160 7.73 -8.85 -26.96
C THR A 160 8.52 -7.77 -27.69
N GLN A 161 8.62 -6.56 -27.14
CA GLN A 161 9.18 -5.39 -27.81
C GLN A 161 10.36 -4.75 -27.07
N SER A 162 10.69 -5.20 -25.85
CA SER A 162 11.85 -4.68 -25.16
C SER A 162 13.14 -5.08 -25.88
N LYS A 163 13.74 -4.12 -26.58
CA LYS A 163 15.11 -4.23 -27.13
C LYS A 163 16.16 -3.93 -26.06
N THR A 164 15.74 -3.42 -24.91
CA THR A 164 16.60 -3.05 -23.79
C THR A 164 16.93 -4.29 -22.97
N SER A 165 17.93 -5.04 -23.41
CA SER A 165 18.70 -5.88 -22.49
C SER A 165 19.25 -4.95 -21.41
N SER A 166 18.88 -5.16 -20.15
CA SER A 166 19.35 -4.36 -19.02
C SER A 166 20.88 -4.41 -18.83
N GLY A 167 21.61 -5.19 -19.65
CA GLY A 167 23.05 -5.36 -19.56
C GLY A 167 23.50 -6.13 -18.32
N ILE A 168 22.60 -6.37 -17.35
CA ILE A 168 22.92 -7.10 -16.12
C ILE A 168 23.29 -8.56 -16.44
N PHE A 169 22.59 -9.16 -17.40
CA PHE A 169 22.83 -10.54 -17.81
C PHE A 169 23.78 -10.68 -19.00
N SER A 170 24.25 -9.57 -19.60
CA SER A 170 25.13 -9.67 -20.78
C SER A 170 26.45 -10.35 -20.42
N GLN A 171 27.00 -10.08 -19.23
CA GLN A 171 28.23 -10.72 -18.75
C GLN A 171 28.06 -12.23 -18.51
N ILE A 172 26.90 -12.67 -18.01
CA ILE A 172 26.61 -14.10 -17.81
C ILE A 172 26.38 -14.79 -19.17
N LEU A 173 25.68 -14.12 -20.09
CA LEU A 173 25.47 -14.64 -21.45
C LEU A 173 26.78 -14.75 -22.23
N GLU A 174 27.67 -13.76 -22.08
CA GLU A 174 29.02 -13.79 -22.65
C GLU A 174 29.90 -14.85 -21.99
N ALA A 175 29.84 -15.01 -20.67
CA ALA A 175 30.57 -16.06 -19.96
C ALA A 175 30.11 -17.46 -20.42
N ASN A 176 28.81 -17.69 -20.59
CA ASN A 176 28.29 -18.94 -21.14
C ASN A 176 28.70 -19.17 -22.60
N ARG A 177 28.72 -18.11 -23.43
CA ARG A 177 29.21 -18.20 -24.81
C ARG A 177 30.70 -18.57 -24.85
N ARG A 178 31.52 -17.95 -24.00
CA ARG A 178 32.96 -18.27 -23.87
C ARG A 178 33.21 -19.65 -23.26
N ALA A 179 32.32 -20.13 -22.39
CA ALA A 179 32.40 -21.49 -21.85
C ALA A 179 32.03 -22.57 -22.89
N GLY A 180 31.21 -22.21 -23.88
CA GLY A 180 30.91 -23.06 -25.04
C GLY A 180 31.98 -23.02 -26.15
N GLU A 181 32.81 -21.97 -26.19
CA GLU A 181 34.03 -21.97 -27.00
C GLU A 181 35.05 -22.91 -26.36
N ALA A 182 35.40 -23.99 -27.07
CA ALA A 182 36.42 -24.92 -26.61
C ALA A 182 37.68 -24.15 -26.20
N PHE A 183 38.05 -24.24 -24.92
CA PHE A 183 39.26 -23.60 -24.43
C PHE A 183 40.45 -23.99 -25.34
N PRO A 184 41.30 -23.04 -25.75
CA PRO A 184 42.47 -23.36 -26.55
C PRO A 184 43.29 -24.41 -25.78
N ARG A 185 43.51 -25.57 -26.41
CA ARG A 185 44.25 -26.70 -25.82
C ARG A 185 45.56 -26.19 -25.22
N ARG A 186 45.67 -26.24 -23.88
CA ARG A 186 46.90 -25.88 -23.20
C ARG A 186 47.96 -26.93 -23.51
N ARG A 187 49.13 -26.47 -23.99
CA ARG A 187 50.29 -27.31 -24.33
C ARG A 187 51.38 -27.23 -23.26
N ASP A 188 51.00 -27.22 -21.98
CA ASP A 188 51.97 -27.37 -20.91
C ASP A 188 52.28 -28.86 -20.66
N PRO A 189 53.46 -29.19 -20.10
CA PRO A 189 53.92 -30.57 -19.96
C PRO A 189 52.96 -31.45 -19.13
N ILE A 190 52.20 -30.84 -18.21
CA ILE A 190 51.23 -31.54 -17.36
C ILE A 190 49.96 -31.83 -18.15
N SER A 191 49.46 -30.87 -18.94
CA SER A 191 48.32 -31.11 -19.84
C SER A 191 48.61 -32.16 -20.92
N VAL A 192 49.82 -32.18 -21.49
CA VAL A 192 50.22 -33.22 -22.46
C VAL A 192 50.24 -34.62 -21.82
N TYR A 193 50.68 -34.70 -20.56
CA TYR A 193 50.67 -35.95 -19.81
C TYR A 193 49.24 -36.44 -19.50
N LEU A 194 48.34 -35.53 -19.09
CA LEU A 194 46.93 -35.86 -18.85
C LEU A 194 46.21 -36.31 -20.13
N ASP A 195 46.43 -35.61 -21.26
CA ASP A 195 45.89 -36.01 -22.57
C ASP A 195 46.40 -37.39 -23.00
N SER A 196 47.67 -37.71 -22.71
CA SER A 196 48.24 -39.03 -23.03
C SER A 196 47.60 -40.17 -22.24
N ILE A 197 47.19 -39.91 -20.98
CA ILE A 197 46.47 -40.88 -20.16
C ILE A 197 45.04 -41.05 -20.65
N GLU A 198 44.36 -39.95 -21.00
CA GLU A 198 42.98 -39.99 -21.51
C GLU A 198 42.88 -40.78 -22.84
N MET A 199 43.92 -40.69 -23.68
CA MET A 199 44.05 -41.46 -24.93
C MET A 199 44.33 -42.95 -24.74
N GLU A 200 44.93 -43.36 -23.61
CA GLU A 200 45.17 -44.78 -23.30
C GLU A 200 43.94 -45.48 -22.72
N THR A 201 42.96 -44.71 -22.23
CA THR A 201 41.74 -45.23 -21.58
C THR A 201 40.51 -45.33 -22.48
N ASN A 202 40.67 -45.10 -23.80
CA ASN A 202 39.62 -45.23 -24.81
C ASN A 202 40.05 -46.22 -25.90
#